data_AF-A0A535QJZ4-F1
#
_entry.id   AF-A0A535QJZ4-F1
#
_cell.length_a   1.000
_cell.length_b   1.000
_cell.length_c   1.000
_cell.angle_alpha   90.00
_cell.angle_beta   90.00
_cell.angle_gamma   90.00
#
_symmetry.space_group_name_H-M   'P 1'
#
loop_
_entity.id
_entity.type
_entity.pdbx_description
1 polymer ?
#
loop_
_entity_poly.entity_id
_entity_poly.type
_entity_poly.pdbx_seq_one_letter_code
_entity_poly.pdbx_strand_id
1 'polypeptide(L)'
;MSGSVFQELKMRAQLDPVVRRKLAAYPLQFLANFDLSFDEKRQIVLPHFSWILEGMLAALPFPSTEDAYVVLQQLGIKVIINLTGYIDDAPLISAFDVYHILIANHKEWGHKPPTLQQMHQAVSIIQASLKNNQPVVVHCQRGLGRTGSIIAGFLTTCGYTAQEAIDSIRTLRPGSIETEEQEAVIFEYENTRMRGESSWNIAR
;
A
#
# COMPACT_ATOMS: atom_id res chain seq x y z
N MET A 1 14.43 -15.59 -21.32
CA MET A 1 15.67 -15.82 -20.55
C MET A 1 15.80 -14.89 -19.33
N SER A 2 14.78 -14.11 -18.94
CA SER A 2 14.86 -13.12 -17.85
C SER A 2 14.75 -13.69 -16.43
N GLY A 3 14.08 -14.83 -16.26
CA GLY A 3 13.80 -15.40 -14.94
C GLY A 3 15.02 -15.82 -14.11
N SER A 4 16.16 -16.17 -14.74
CA SER A 4 17.37 -16.57 -14.00
C SER A 4 18.10 -15.36 -13.39
N VAL A 5 18.23 -14.27 -14.14
CA VAL A 5 18.90 -13.03 -13.69
C VAL A 5 18.15 -12.39 -12.53
N PHE A 6 16.82 -12.37 -12.60
CA PHE A 6 15.97 -11.85 -11.53
C PHE A 6 16.15 -12.61 -10.20
N GLN A 7 16.15 -13.95 -10.25
CA GLN A 7 16.33 -14.77 -9.05
C GLN A 7 17.74 -14.64 -8.46
N GLU A 8 18.77 -14.60 -9.31
CA GLU A 8 20.14 -14.35 -8.88
C GLU A 8 20.27 -13.00 -8.19
N LEU A 9 19.70 -11.94 -8.75
CA LEU A 9 19.72 -10.60 -8.15
C LEU A 9 19.02 -10.56 -6.80
N LYS A 10 17.87 -11.23 -6.66
CA LYS A 10 17.18 -11.34 -5.37
C LYS A 10 18.04 -12.04 -4.32
N MET A 11 18.71 -13.12 -4.69
CA MET A 11 19.63 -13.84 -3.80
C MET A 11 20.82 -12.95 -3.41
N ARG A 12 21.43 -12.26 -4.39
CA ARG A 12 22.56 -11.35 -4.15
C ARG A 12 22.17 -10.16 -3.30
N ALA A 13 20.97 -9.60 -3.43
CA ALA A 13 20.51 -8.51 -2.56
C ALA A 13 20.49 -8.90 -1.06
N GLN A 14 20.27 -10.19 -0.77
CA GLN A 14 20.31 -10.74 0.59
C GLN A 14 21.75 -10.95 1.07
N LEU A 15 22.60 -11.54 0.22
CA LEU A 15 23.94 -12.00 0.60
C LEU A 15 25.07 -10.97 0.41
N ASP A 16 24.93 -10.04 -0.54
CA ASP A 16 25.96 -9.07 -0.94
C ASP A 16 25.61 -7.65 -0.45
N PRO A 17 26.33 -7.12 0.56
CA PRO A 17 26.09 -5.79 1.10
C PRO A 17 26.31 -4.65 0.08
N VAL A 18 27.12 -4.86 -0.96
CA VAL A 18 27.33 -3.87 -2.02
C VAL A 18 26.08 -3.77 -2.87
N VAL A 19 25.54 -4.90 -3.33
CA VAL A 19 24.28 -4.95 -4.09
C VAL A 19 23.14 -4.33 -3.28
N ARG A 20 23.02 -4.67 -2.00
CA ARG A 20 22.00 -4.10 -1.11
C ARG A 20 22.10 -2.58 -0.99
N ARG A 21 23.30 -2.03 -0.82
CA ARG A 21 23.52 -0.58 -0.74
C ARG A 21 23.16 0.12 -2.05
N LYS A 22 23.49 -0.47 -3.20
CA LYS A 22 23.13 0.09 -4.51
C LYS A 22 21.61 0.11 -4.71
N LEU A 23 20.93 -0.99 -4.37
CA LEU A 23 19.47 -1.07 -4.44
C LEU A 23 18.75 -0.12 -3.47
N ALA A 24 19.36 0.19 -2.33
CA ALA A 24 18.80 1.16 -1.39
C ALA A 24 19.01 2.62 -1.82
N ALA A 25 20.03 2.90 -2.65
CA ALA A 25 20.39 4.26 -3.04
C ALA A 25 19.90 4.68 -4.43
N TYR A 26 19.96 3.79 -5.43
CA TYR A 26 19.65 4.07 -6.83
C TYR A 26 19.21 2.79 -7.59
N PRO A 27 18.12 2.12 -7.17
CA PRO A 27 17.77 0.81 -7.69
C PRO A 27 17.57 0.78 -9.21
N LEU A 28 16.89 1.74 -9.83
CA LEU A 28 16.67 1.74 -11.29
C LEU A 28 17.97 1.91 -12.07
N GLN A 29 18.85 2.82 -11.64
CA GLN A 29 20.17 2.99 -12.25
C GLN A 29 21.00 1.72 -12.13
N PHE A 30 20.98 1.07 -10.97
CA PHE A 30 21.70 -0.19 -10.78
C PHE A 30 21.14 -1.32 -11.65
N LEU A 31 19.81 -1.45 -11.68
CA LEU A 31 19.09 -2.48 -12.43
C LEU A 31 19.15 -2.29 -13.94
N ALA A 32 19.51 -1.10 -14.44
CA ALA A 32 19.71 -0.84 -15.87
C ALA A 32 20.83 -1.69 -16.49
N ASN A 33 21.74 -2.22 -15.67
CA ASN A 33 22.83 -3.10 -16.11
C ASN A 33 22.42 -4.57 -16.30
N PHE A 34 21.14 -4.88 -16.09
CA PHE A 34 20.61 -6.24 -16.13
C PHE A 34 19.43 -6.31 -17.13
N ASP A 35 19.36 -7.41 -17.87
CA ASP A 35 18.24 -7.70 -18.77
C ASP A 35 17.02 -8.16 -17.96
N LEU A 36 16.29 -7.16 -17.46
CA LEU A 36 15.07 -7.33 -16.66
C LEU A 36 13.91 -6.60 -17.32
N SER A 37 12.76 -7.26 -17.34
CA SER A 37 11.47 -6.66 -17.68
C SER A 37 11.10 -5.56 -16.68
N PHE A 38 10.13 -4.73 -17.07
CA PHE A 38 9.56 -3.73 -16.16
C PHE A 38 9.03 -4.36 -14.87
N ASP A 39 8.29 -5.47 -14.97
CA ASP A 39 7.69 -6.13 -13.81
C ASP A 39 8.72 -6.69 -12.83
N GLU A 40 9.83 -7.24 -13.35
CA GLU A 40 10.96 -7.69 -12.53
C GLU A 40 11.63 -6.51 -11.81
N LYS A 41 11.87 -5.39 -12.50
CA LYS A 41 12.40 -4.17 -11.86
C LYS A 41 11.44 -3.63 -10.80
N ARG A 42 10.15 -3.53 -11.11
CA ARG A 42 9.10 -3.10 -10.19
C ARG A 42 9.07 -3.96 -8.93
N GLN A 43 9.20 -5.29 -9.04
CA GLN A 43 9.23 -6.17 -7.88
C GLN A 43 10.42 -5.92 -6.93
N ILE A 44 11.54 -5.41 -7.46
CA ILE A 44 12.72 -5.08 -6.65
C ILE A 44 12.58 -3.68 -6.04
N VAL A 45 12.10 -2.71 -6.83
CA VAL A 45 11.97 -1.30 -6.42
C VAL A 45 10.80 -1.10 -5.45
N LEU A 46 9.69 -1.79 -5.67
CA LEU A 46 8.47 -1.76 -4.86
C LEU A 46 8.21 -3.13 -4.22
N PRO A 47 9.05 -3.57 -3.26
CA PRO A 47 8.84 -4.85 -2.60
C PRO A 47 7.49 -4.85 -1.88
N HIS A 48 6.78 -5.97 -1.96
CA HIS A 48 5.44 -6.14 -1.37
C HIS A 48 4.38 -5.13 -1.85
N PHE A 49 4.54 -4.51 -3.02
CA PHE A 49 3.43 -3.85 -3.70
C PHE A 49 2.43 -4.89 -4.22
N SER A 50 1.14 -4.68 -3.97
CA SER A 50 0.06 -5.43 -4.61
C SER A 50 -1.09 -4.51 -5.01
N TRP A 51 -1.68 -4.76 -6.18
CA TRP A 51 -3.03 -4.28 -6.46
C TRP A 51 -4.03 -5.02 -5.57
N ILE A 52 -4.91 -4.26 -4.95
CA ILE A 52 -6.13 -4.73 -4.27
C ILE A 52 -7.27 -4.79 -5.27
N LEU A 53 -7.40 -3.73 -6.07
CA LEU A 53 -8.22 -3.67 -7.27
C LEU A 53 -7.29 -3.28 -8.42
N GLU A 54 -7.19 -4.14 -9.42
CA GLU A 54 -6.22 -4.01 -10.53
C GLU A 54 -6.33 -2.63 -11.19
N GLY A 55 -5.20 -1.91 -11.27
CA GLY A 55 -5.13 -0.57 -11.85
C GLY A 55 -5.88 0.53 -11.09
N MET A 56 -6.49 0.25 -9.93
CA MET A 56 -7.35 1.18 -9.20
C MET A 56 -6.87 1.45 -7.77
N LEU A 57 -6.67 0.41 -6.97
CA LEU A 57 -6.30 0.54 -5.56
C LEU A 57 -5.16 -0.41 -5.25
N ALA A 58 -4.06 0.09 -4.72
CA ALA A 58 -2.90 -0.71 -4.34
C ALA A 58 -2.45 -0.44 -2.91
N ALA A 59 -1.64 -1.38 -2.39
CA ALA A 59 -1.00 -1.31 -1.10
C ALA A 59 0.50 -1.58 -1.21
N LEU A 60 1.31 -0.86 -0.42
CA LEU A 60 2.76 -1.08 -0.32
C LEU A 60 3.33 -0.73 1.07
N PRO A 61 4.55 -1.18 1.41
CA PRO A 61 5.35 -0.60 2.49
C PRO A 61 5.83 0.81 2.17
N PHE A 62 6.41 1.53 3.14
CA PHE A 62 6.88 2.90 2.92
C PHE A 62 7.84 2.98 1.70
N PRO A 63 7.55 3.81 0.69
CA PRO A 63 8.39 3.96 -0.50
C PRO A 63 9.68 4.74 -0.17
N SER A 64 10.70 4.01 0.28
CA SER A 64 11.92 4.59 0.86
C SER A 64 12.97 5.10 -0.13
N THR A 65 12.69 5.07 -1.44
CA THR A 65 13.64 5.50 -2.48
C THR A 65 12.95 6.42 -3.48
N GLU A 66 13.67 7.35 -4.08
CA GLU A 66 13.12 8.23 -5.13
C GLU A 66 12.59 7.42 -6.32
N ASP A 67 13.31 6.36 -6.69
CA ASP A 67 12.93 5.42 -7.75
C ASP A 67 11.59 4.71 -7.47
N ALA A 68 11.20 4.55 -6.20
CA ALA A 68 9.87 4.01 -5.86
C ALA A 68 8.76 4.90 -6.44
N TYR A 69 8.90 6.22 -6.32
CA TYR A 69 7.94 7.18 -6.86
C TYR A 69 7.95 7.21 -8.39
N VAL A 70 9.12 7.01 -9.02
CA VAL A 70 9.21 6.84 -10.48
C VAL A 70 8.38 5.64 -10.93
N VAL A 71 8.52 4.49 -10.26
CA VAL A 71 7.76 3.29 -10.59
C VAL A 71 6.28 3.46 -10.30
N LEU A 72 5.89 4.13 -9.19
CA LEU A 72 4.48 4.44 -8.90
C LEU A 72 3.86 5.31 -10.01
N GLN A 73 4.60 6.30 -10.52
CA GLN A 73 4.15 7.14 -11.64
C GLN A 73 4.00 6.31 -12.92
N GLN A 74 4.94 5.41 -13.21
CA GLN A 74 4.87 4.50 -14.37
C GLN A 74 3.70 3.51 -14.29
N LEU A 75 3.30 3.12 -13.07
CA LEU A 75 2.09 2.33 -12.82
C LEU A 75 0.79 3.16 -12.93
N GLY A 76 0.89 4.47 -13.15
CA GLY A 76 -0.26 5.36 -13.29
C GLY A 76 -0.89 5.80 -11.97
N ILE A 77 -0.26 5.53 -10.82
CA ILE A 77 -0.74 6.00 -9.51
C ILE A 77 -0.84 7.53 -9.53
N LYS A 78 -1.93 8.06 -8.98
CA LYS A 78 -2.21 9.49 -8.88
C LYS A 78 -2.32 9.98 -7.44
N VAL A 79 -2.79 9.13 -6.54
CA VAL A 79 -3.06 9.51 -5.15
C VAL A 79 -2.26 8.61 -4.20
N ILE A 80 -1.61 9.21 -3.21
CA ILE A 80 -0.87 8.50 -2.16
C ILE A 80 -1.52 8.81 -0.82
N ILE A 81 -1.91 7.77 -0.08
CA ILE A 81 -2.35 7.88 1.31
C ILE A 81 -1.24 7.33 2.22
N ASN A 82 -0.57 8.25 2.92
CA ASN A 82 0.49 7.94 3.87
C ASN A 82 -0.07 7.86 5.29
N LEU A 83 0.10 6.69 5.93
CA LEU A 83 -0.40 6.42 7.28
C LEU A 83 0.67 6.54 8.38
N THR A 84 1.91 6.90 8.01
CA THR A 84 3.08 6.89 8.90
C THR A 84 3.29 8.20 9.66
N GLY A 85 4.26 8.21 10.57
CA GLY A 85 4.77 9.44 11.20
C GLY A 85 5.75 10.23 10.33
N TYR A 86 6.13 9.71 9.17
CA TYR A 86 7.07 10.33 8.24
C TYR A 86 6.29 11.01 7.12
N ILE A 87 6.84 12.08 6.58
CA ILE A 87 6.32 12.72 5.37
C ILE A 87 7.04 12.10 4.18
N ASP A 88 6.33 11.90 3.08
CA ASP A 88 6.96 11.52 1.82
C ASP A 88 7.74 12.71 1.26
N ASP A 89 9.06 12.60 1.22
CA ASP A 89 9.98 13.68 0.85
C ASP A 89 10.85 13.29 -0.35
N ALA A 90 10.22 12.95 -1.47
CA ALA A 90 10.91 12.67 -2.73
C ALA A 90 10.71 13.80 -3.75
N PRO A 91 11.68 14.06 -4.66
CA PRO A 91 11.52 15.11 -5.69
C PRO A 91 10.27 14.95 -6.56
N LEU A 92 9.88 13.70 -6.85
CA LEU A 92 8.71 13.38 -7.68
C LEU A 92 7.39 13.38 -6.91
N ILE A 93 7.39 13.68 -5.61
CA ILE A 93 6.18 13.63 -4.77
C ILE A 93 5.09 14.59 -5.27
N SER A 94 5.48 15.71 -5.86
CA SER A 94 4.58 16.71 -6.46
C SER A 94 3.80 16.22 -7.67
N ALA A 95 4.15 15.05 -8.22
CA ALA A 95 3.39 14.39 -9.28
C ALA A 95 2.14 13.66 -8.77
N PHE A 96 1.94 13.59 -7.44
CA PHE A 96 0.85 12.89 -6.79
C PHE A 96 0.04 13.83 -5.90
N ASP A 97 -1.26 13.53 -5.76
CA ASP A 97 -2.08 14.08 -4.69
C ASP A 97 -1.79 13.28 -3.41
N VAL A 98 -1.11 13.89 -2.44
CA VAL A 98 -0.68 13.20 -1.22
C VAL A 98 -1.56 13.57 -0.03
N TYR A 99 -2.13 12.56 0.61
CA TYR A 99 -2.91 12.68 1.83
C TYR A 99 -2.17 12.02 2.99
N HIS A 100 -1.75 12.84 3.96
CA HIS A 100 -1.11 12.36 5.18
C HIS A 100 -2.13 12.17 6.30
N ILE A 101 -2.40 10.92 6.67
CA ILE A 101 -3.30 10.55 7.77
C ILE A 101 -2.47 9.87 8.84
N LEU A 102 -1.95 10.65 9.79
CA LEU A 102 -1.06 10.13 10.84
C LEU A 102 -1.77 9.12 11.75
N ILE A 103 -1.48 7.84 11.57
CA ILE A 103 -1.83 6.79 12.56
C ILE A 103 -0.58 6.49 13.36
N ALA A 104 -0.47 7.09 14.55
CA ALA A 104 0.71 6.99 15.40
C ALA A 104 1.06 5.54 15.73
N ASN A 105 2.35 5.23 15.77
CA ASN A 105 2.81 3.94 16.28
C ASN A 105 2.47 3.83 17.78
N HIS A 106 2.08 2.63 18.24
CA HIS A 106 2.06 2.36 19.67
C HIS A 106 3.50 2.42 20.21
N LYS A 107 3.73 3.08 21.35
CA LYS A 107 5.09 3.27 21.90
C LYS A 107 5.83 1.95 22.15
N GLU A 108 5.09 0.89 22.43
CA GLU A 108 5.65 -0.43 22.78
C GLU A 108 5.68 -1.41 21.61
N TRP A 109 4.67 -1.39 20.72
CA TRP A 109 4.48 -2.45 19.73
C TRP A 109 4.31 -1.94 18.29
N GLY A 110 4.16 -0.63 18.05
CA GLY A 110 4.11 -0.10 16.67
C GLY A 110 2.82 -0.38 15.86
N HIS A 111 1.78 -0.97 16.45
CA HIS A 111 0.61 -1.50 15.71
C HIS A 111 -0.74 -0.82 16.03
N LYS A 112 -0.78 0.46 16.41
CA LYS A 112 -2.04 1.13 16.75
C LYS A 112 -3.03 1.10 15.57
N PRO A 113 -4.31 0.79 15.80
CA PRO A 113 -5.34 0.89 14.76
C PRO A 113 -5.60 2.35 14.34
N PRO A 114 -6.13 2.59 13.13
CA PRO A 114 -6.76 3.88 12.83
C PRO A 114 -7.90 4.16 13.82
N THR A 115 -8.21 5.43 14.06
CA THR A 115 -9.51 5.79 14.64
C THR A 115 -10.62 5.64 13.59
N LEU A 116 -11.89 5.56 14.01
CA LEU A 116 -13.01 5.59 13.07
C LEU A 116 -12.98 6.80 12.13
N GLN A 117 -12.63 7.99 12.66
CA GLN A 117 -12.53 9.20 11.86
C GLN A 117 -11.41 9.09 10.79
N GLN A 118 -10.25 8.55 11.17
CA GLN A 118 -9.14 8.34 10.24
C GLN A 118 -9.48 7.30 9.18
N MET A 119 -10.16 6.22 9.58
CA MET A 119 -10.67 5.22 8.65
C MET A 119 -11.66 5.83 7.67
N HIS A 120 -12.67 6.55 8.17
CA HIS A 120 -13.67 7.22 7.35
C HIS A 120 -13.04 8.21 6.37
N GLN A 121 -12.08 9.02 6.84
CA GLN A 121 -11.34 9.97 6.00
C GLN A 121 -10.61 9.26 4.87
N ALA A 122 -9.82 8.22 5.18
CA ALA A 122 -9.05 7.49 4.19
C ALA A 122 -9.96 6.79 3.16
N VAL A 123 -11.02 6.12 3.63
CA VAL A 123 -12.00 5.45 2.77
C VAL A 123 -12.70 6.44 1.85
N SER A 124 -13.08 7.61 2.35
CA SER A 124 -13.69 8.68 1.55
C SER A 124 -12.75 9.21 0.46
N ILE A 125 -11.47 9.39 0.78
CA ILE A 125 -10.45 9.79 -0.20
C ILE A 125 -10.31 8.71 -1.28
N ILE A 126 -10.24 7.44 -0.90
CA ILE A 126 -10.16 6.32 -1.84
C ILE A 126 -11.36 6.38 -2.78
N GLN A 127 -12.59 6.39 -2.26
CA GLN A 127 -13.81 6.40 -3.07
C GLN A 127 -13.88 7.62 -4.00
N ALA A 128 -13.55 8.81 -3.51
CA ALA A 128 -13.54 10.03 -4.32
C ALA A 128 -12.52 9.94 -5.47
N SER A 129 -11.31 9.44 -5.19
CA SER A 129 -10.26 9.28 -6.18
C SER A 129 -10.64 8.25 -7.25
N LEU A 130 -11.19 7.10 -6.81
CA LEU A 130 -11.63 6.05 -7.73
C LEU A 130 -12.79 6.51 -8.63
N LYS A 131 -13.73 7.33 -8.13
CA LYS A 131 -14.78 7.97 -8.95
C LYS A 131 -14.20 8.84 -10.08
N ASN A 132 -13.03 9.43 -9.85
CA ASN A 132 -12.34 10.29 -10.81
C ASN A 132 -11.32 9.53 -11.68
N ASN A 133 -11.32 8.19 -11.67
CA ASN A 133 -10.31 7.36 -12.36
C ASN A 133 -8.88 7.72 -11.96
N GLN A 134 -8.66 8.04 -10.68
CA GLN A 134 -7.34 8.32 -10.13
C GLN A 134 -6.90 7.11 -9.27
N PRO A 135 -5.97 6.27 -9.76
CA PRO A 135 -5.51 5.12 -9.00
C PRO A 135 -4.82 5.55 -7.71
N VAL A 136 -5.19 4.87 -6.62
CA VAL A 136 -4.77 5.20 -5.26
C VAL A 136 -3.80 4.15 -4.74
N VAL A 137 -2.81 4.59 -4.00
CA VAL A 137 -1.95 3.71 -3.24
C VAL A 137 -1.96 4.07 -1.76
N VAL A 138 -2.10 3.07 -0.89
CA VAL A 138 -2.10 3.24 0.56
C VAL A 138 -0.86 2.58 1.15
N HIS A 139 -0.12 3.29 2.00
CA HIS A 139 1.03 2.71 2.68
C HIS A 139 1.11 3.09 4.17
N CYS A 140 1.81 2.24 4.90
CA CYS A 140 2.31 2.53 6.24
C CYS A 140 3.79 2.14 6.26
N GLN A 141 4.37 1.81 7.42
CA GLN A 141 5.77 1.38 7.46
C GLN A 141 6.00 0.07 6.69
N ARG A 142 5.16 -0.93 6.94
CA ARG A 142 5.31 -2.30 6.39
C ARG A 142 4.26 -2.65 5.34
N GLY A 143 3.23 -1.83 5.17
CA GLY A 143 2.14 -2.11 4.24
C GLY A 143 1.23 -3.28 4.65
N LEU A 144 1.14 -3.59 5.95
CA LEU A 144 0.40 -4.75 6.48
C LEU A 144 -0.72 -4.35 7.46
N GLY A 145 -0.40 -3.88 8.68
CA GLY A 145 -1.42 -3.60 9.72
C GLY A 145 -2.35 -2.43 9.41
N ARG A 146 -1.87 -1.20 9.61
CA ARG A 146 -2.64 0.04 9.31
C ARG A 146 -3.15 0.09 7.88
N THR A 147 -2.30 -0.26 6.91
CA THR A 147 -2.69 -0.34 5.50
C THR A 147 -3.81 -1.36 5.30
N GLY A 148 -3.66 -2.58 5.84
CA GLY A 148 -4.70 -3.61 5.77
C GLY A 148 -6.00 -3.17 6.44
N SER A 149 -5.93 -2.43 7.55
CA SER A 149 -7.12 -1.91 8.26
C SER A 149 -7.91 -0.93 7.39
N ILE A 150 -7.22 0.02 6.74
CA ILE A 150 -7.85 0.98 5.83
C ILE A 150 -8.43 0.27 4.60
N ILE A 151 -7.69 -0.67 4.01
CA ILE A 151 -8.15 -1.40 2.83
C ILE A 151 -9.37 -2.28 3.18
N ALA A 152 -9.37 -2.97 4.32
CA ALA A 152 -10.52 -3.73 4.77
C ALA A 152 -11.73 -2.83 5.03
N GLY A 153 -11.53 -1.67 5.68
CA GLY A 153 -12.58 -0.65 5.85
C GLY A 153 -13.15 -0.14 4.52
N PHE A 154 -12.33 -0.03 3.47
CA PHE A 154 -12.83 0.27 2.12
C PHE A 154 -13.63 -0.91 1.52
N LEU A 155 -13.16 -2.15 1.68
CA LEU A 155 -13.86 -3.33 1.17
C LEU A 155 -15.25 -3.50 1.79
N THR A 156 -15.46 -3.12 3.06
CA THR A 156 -16.81 -3.15 3.65
C THR A 156 -17.77 -2.18 2.96
N THR A 157 -17.27 -1.10 2.36
CA THR A 157 -18.09 -0.21 1.52
C THR A 157 -18.45 -0.83 0.18
N CYS A 158 -17.72 -1.87 -0.25
CA CYS A 158 -17.92 -2.62 -1.49
C CYS A 158 -18.88 -3.81 -1.33
N GLY A 159 -19.56 -3.93 -0.19
CA GLY A 159 -20.53 -4.98 0.10
C GLY A 159 -19.95 -6.23 0.76
N TYR A 160 -18.67 -6.22 1.14
CA TYR A 160 -18.10 -7.26 2.01
C TYR A 160 -18.55 -7.02 3.45
N THR A 161 -18.77 -8.09 4.20
CA THR A 161 -18.80 -7.99 5.65
C THR A 161 -17.40 -7.65 6.19
N ALA A 162 -17.30 -7.13 7.41
CA ALA A 162 -16.00 -6.87 8.05
C ALA A 162 -15.12 -8.13 8.07
N GLN A 163 -15.69 -9.29 8.39
CA GLN A 163 -14.97 -10.56 8.39
C GLN A 163 -14.48 -10.95 7.00
N GLU A 164 -15.33 -10.87 5.97
CA GLU A 164 -14.93 -11.19 4.58
C GLU A 164 -13.84 -10.22 4.07
N ALA A 165 -13.91 -8.95 4.46
CA ALA A 165 -12.89 -7.95 4.13
C ALA A 165 -11.52 -8.29 4.75
N ILE A 166 -11.52 -8.70 6.04
CA ILE A 166 -10.33 -9.15 6.77
C ILE A 166 -9.73 -10.39 6.11
N ASP A 167 -10.55 -11.39 5.80
CA ASP A 167 -10.10 -12.65 5.20
C ASP A 167 -9.57 -12.45 3.79
N SER A 168 -10.24 -11.59 3.00
CA SER A 168 -9.81 -11.23 1.65
C SER A 168 -8.43 -10.56 1.66
N ILE A 169 -8.23 -9.56 2.52
CA ILE A 169 -6.93 -8.87 2.57
C ILE A 169 -5.81 -9.76 3.11
N ARG A 170 -6.10 -10.67 4.04
CA ARG A 170 -5.13 -11.66 4.55
C ARG A 170 -4.76 -12.69 3.50
N THR A 171 -5.71 -13.10 2.65
CA THR A 171 -5.45 -14.00 1.53
C THR A 171 -4.54 -13.33 0.49
N LEU A 172 -4.84 -12.09 0.12
CA LEU A 172 -4.07 -11.33 -0.88
C LEU A 172 -2.69 -10.89 -0.34
N ARG A 173 -2.64 -10.49 0.93
CA ARG A 173 -1.45 -9.98 1.63
C ARG A 173 -1.29 -10.68 2.98
N PRO A 174 -0.67 -11.87 3.01
CA PRO A 174 -0.47 -12.61 4.25
C PRO A 174 0.21 -11.77 5.35
N GLY A 175 -0.38 -11.78 6.55
CA GLY A 175 0.06 -10.96 7.68
C GLY A 175 -0.56 -9.56 7.75
N SER A 176 -1.48 -9.21 6.85
CA SER A 176 -2.30 -8.00 6.98
C SER A 176 -3.22 -8.07 8.20
N ILE A 177 -3.41 -6.91 8.83
CA ILE A 177 -4.18 -6.72 10.07
C ILE A 177 -3.54 -7.53 11.21
N GLU A 178 -2.67 -6.84 11.95
CA GLU A 178 -1.68 -7.43 12.84
C GLU A 178 -2.19 -7.63 14.28
N THR A 179 -3.29 -6.98 14.67
CA THR A 179 -3.81 -7.03 16.05
C THR A 179 -5.34 -7.07 16.11
N GLU A 180 -5.87 -7.53 17.24
CA GLU A 180 -7.31 -7.57 17.51
C GLU A 180 -7.94 -6.16 17.51
N GLU A 181 -7.22 -5.13 17.94
CA GLU A 181 -7.73 -3.75 17.91
C GLU A 181 -7.85 -3.21 16.47
N GLN A 182 -7.00 -3.69 15.55
CA GLN A 182 -7.13 -3.39 14.12
C GLN A 182 -8.33 -4.10 13.50
N GLU A 183 -8.65 -5.32 13.94
CA GLU A 183 -9.89 -5.99 13.54
C GLU A 183 -11.11 -5.26 14.09
N ALA A 184 -11.10 -4.91 15.38
CA ALA A 184 -12.22 -4.29 16.08
C ALA A 184 -12.70 -3.00 15.41
N VAL A 185 -11.78 -2.14 14.96
CA VAL A 185 -12.17 -0.89 14.28
C VAL A 185 -12.83 -1.15 12.92
N ILE A 186 -12.52 -2.24 12.23
CA ILE A 186 -13.17 -2.59 10.96
C ILE A 186 -14.63 -3.01 11.20
N PHE A 187 -14.87 -3.83 12.21
CA PHE A 187 -16.23 -4.20 12.65
C PHE A 187 -17.01 -2.97 13.13
N GLU A 188 -16.38 -2.08 13.89
CA GLU A 188 -17.02 -0.85 14.35
C GLU A 188 -17.38 0.08 13.18
N TYR A 189 -16.50 0.17 12.17
CA TYR A 189 -16.73 0.99 10.99
C TYR A 189 -17.88 0.47 10.13
N GLU A 190 -17.94 -0.84 9.88
CA GLU A 190 -19.05 -1.50 9.19
C GLU A 190 -20.40 -1.19 9.87
N ASN A 191 -20.48 -1.39 11.19
CA ASN A 191 -21.69 -1.17 11.98
C ASN A 191 -22.15 0.29 11.95
N THR A 192 -21.21 1.23 11.96
CA THR A 192 -21.51 2.66 11.89
C THR A 192 -22.06 3.05 10.51
N ARG A 193 -21.50 2.47 9.43
CA ARG A 193 -21.91 2.75 8.04
C ARG A 193 -23.31 2.24 7.71
N MET A 194 -23.70 1.09 8.27
CA MET A 194 -25.06 0.54 8.13
C MET A 194 -26.17 1.50 8.60
N ARG A 195 -25.81 2.59 9.31
CA ARG A 195 -26.74 3.60 9.79
C ARG A 195 -26.83 4.88 8.93
N GLY A 196 -26.09 5.01 7.82
CA GLY A 196 -26.10 6.30 7.10
C GLY A 196 -25.52 6.44 5.69
N GLU A 197 -24.90 5.43 5.06
CA GLU A 197 -24.18 5.68 3.77
C GLU A 197 -24.44 4.66 2.64
N SER A 198 -24.45 5.16 1.41
CA SER A 198 -24.67 4.37 0.18
C SER A 198 -23.46 3.49 -0.16
N SER A 199 -23.69 2.25 -0.61
CA SER A 199 -22.63 1.29 -0.97
C SER A 199 -21.86 1.70 -2.23
N TRP A 200 -20.56 1.41 -2.27
CA TRP A 200 -19.72 1.53 -3.48
C TRP A 200 -19.94 0.31 -4.36
N ASN A 201 -20.40 0.50 -5.59
CA ASN A 201 -20.59 -0.59 -6.54
C ASN A 201 -19.28 -0.83 -7.30
N ILE A 202 -18.62 -1.94 -7.01
CA ILE A 202 -17.61 -2.48 -7.93
C ILE A 202 -18.36 -3.01 -9.15
N ALA A 203 -18.11 -2.48 -10.34
CA ALA A 203 -18.51 -3.15 -11.57
C ALA A 203 -17.75 -4.48 -11.61
N ARG A 204 -18.46 -5.58 -11.33
CA ARG A 204 -17.93 -6.94 -11.43
C ARG A 204 -17.65 -7.30 -12.88
#